data_AF-A0A3D5MFD1-F1
#
_entry.id   AF-A0A3D5MFD1-F1
#
_cell.length_a   1.000
_cell.length_b   1.000
_cell.length_c   1.000
_cell.angle_alpha   90.00
_cell.angle_beta   90.00
_cell.angle_gamma   90.00
#
_symmetry.space_group_name_H-M   'P 1'
#
loop_
_entity.id
_entity.type
_entity.pdbx_description
1 polymer ?
#
loop_
_entity_poly.entity_id
_entity_poly.type
_entity_poly.pdbx_seq_one_letter_code
_entity_poly.pdbx_strand_id
1 'polypeptide(L)' 'PLERLAVAIRTPDPFVRRAAADQIEASGGRAARQAAVTLVDHAGADDGALAARPVQGQSIILLRPSERD' A
#
# COMPACT_ATOMS: atom_id res chain seq x y z
N PRO A 1 -12.67 10.11 2.93
CA PRO A 1 -12.02 10.77 1.78
C PRO A 1 -10.53 11.04 2.08
N LEU A 2 -9.65 10.92 1.09
CA LEU A 2 -8.20 11.05 1.25
C LEU A 2 -7.69 12.46 0.92
N GLU A 3 -8.54 13.50 1.02
CA GLU A 3 -8.17 14.84 0.57
C GLU A 3 -6.84 15.30 1.18
N ARG A 4 -5.93 15.75 0.31
CA ARG A 4 -4.59 16.27 0.64
C ARG A 4 -3.63 15.25 1.25
N LEU A 5 -4.01 13.98 1.35
CA LEU A 5 -3.11 12.93 1.83
C LEU A 5 -2.27 12.39 0.67
N ALA A 6 -0.96 12.28 0.93
CA ALA A 6 -0.06 11.50 0.10
C ALA A 6 -0.01 10.07 0.62
N VAL A 7 0.01 9.09 -0.28
CA VAL A 7 0.13 7.68 0.06
C VAL A 7 1.25 7.07 -0.80
N ALA A 8 2.18 6.37 -0.16
CA ALA A 8 3.21 5.60 -0.84
C ALA A 8 2.71 4.19 -1.14
N ILE A 9 3.17 3.60 -2.24
CA ILE A 9 2.79 2.25 -2.64
C ILE A 9 4.05 1.41 -2.77
N ARG A 10 4.10 0.28 -2.09
CA ARG A 10 5.16 -0.73 -2.19
C ARG A 10 4.54 -2.05 -2.61
N THR A 11 4.78 -2.43 -3.85
CA THR A 11 4.38 -3.71 -4.43
C THR A 11 5.36 -4.07 -5.54
N PRO A 12 5.72 -5.36 -5.69
CA PRO A 12 6.43 -5.82 -6.88
C PRO A 12 5.53 -5.88 -8.11
N ASP A 13 4.20 -5.90 -7.94
CA ASP A 13 3.24 -6.08 -9.02
C ASP A 13 2.83 -4.72 -9.64
N PRO A 14 3.14 -4.47 -10.93
CA PRO A 14 2.81 -3.22 -11.60
C PRO A 14 1.30 -3.01 -11.78
N PHE A 15 0.50 -4.08 -11.86
CA PHE A 15 -0.96 -4.02 -11.94
C PHE A 15 -1.56 -3.57 -10.62
N VAL A 16 -1.13 -4.17 -9.50
CA VAL A 16 -1.53 -3.75 -8.15
C VAL A 16 -1.14 -2.30 -7.91
N ARG A 17 0.07 -1.90 -8.33
CA ARG A 17 0.52 -0.51 -8.21
C ARG A 17 -0.41 0.46 -8.94
N ARG A 18 -0.80 0.13 -10.16
CA ARG A 18 -1.67 0.97 -10.98
C ARG A 18 -3.06 1.08 -10.37
N ALA A 19 -3.67 -0.06 -10.01
CA ALA A 19 -5.00 -0.07 -9.39
C ALA A 19 -5.04 0.72 -8.07
N ALA A 20 -4.00 0.58 -7.22
CA ALA A 20 -3.89 1.33 -5.98
C ALA A 20 -3.76 2.85 -6.22
N ALA A 21 -2.96 3.26 -7.21
CA ALA A 21 -2.82 4.68 -7.57
C ALA A 21 -4.15 5.26 -8.05
N ASP A 22 -4.83 4.58 -8.97
CA ASP A 22 -6.12 5.01 -9.52
C ASP A 22 -7.16 5.17 -8.38
N GLN A 23 -7.19 4.23 -7.41
CA GLN A 23 -8.09 4.32 -6.26
C GLN A 23 -7.75 5.45 -5.29
N ILE A 24 -6.46 5.70 -5.03
CA ILE A 24 -6.01 6.83 -4.19
C ILE A 24 -6.48 8.15 -4.80
N GLU A 25 -6.30 8.33 -6.11
CA GLU A 25 -6.70 9.53 -6.84
C GLU A 25 -8.23 9.69 -6.88
N ALA A 26 -8.96 8.61 -7.16
CA ALA A 26 -10.43 8.60 -7.12
C ALA A 26 -10.98 8.94 -5.72
N SER A 27 -10.21 8.68 -4.67
CA SER A 27 -10.56 8.99 -3.29
C SER A 27 -10.13 10.41 -2.85
N GLY A 28 -9.55 11.22 -3.76
CA GLY A 28 -9.09 12.60 -3.50
C GLY A 28 -7.67 12.72 -2.96
N GLY A 29 -6.92 11.62 -2.89
CA GLY A 29 -5.52 11.59 -2.45
C GLY A 29 -4.53 11.70 -3.61
N ARG A 30 -3.24 11.52 -3.32
CA ARG A 30 -2.17 11.41 -4.33
C ARG A 30 -1.21 10.27 -4.04
N ALA A 31 -0.84 9.51 -5.07
CA ALA A 31 0.25 8.55 -4.96
C ALA A 31 1.60 9.29 -4.95
N ALA A 32 2.50 8.92 -4.04
CA ALA A 32 3.83 9.52 -3.90
C ALA A 32 4.91 8.45 -3.74
N ARG A 33 6.17 8.81 -4.03
CA ARG A 33 7.32 7.92 -3.81
C ARG A 33 7.57 7.65 -2.32
N GLN A 34 7.28 8.63 -1.48
CA GLN A 34 7.38 8.58 -0.01
C GLN A 34 6.20 9.36 0.57
N ALA A 35 5.64 8.85 1.67
CA ALA A 35 4.54 9.48 2.37
C ALA A 35 4.46 8.98 3.81
N ALA A 36 3.69 9.68 4.64
CA ALA A 36 3.43 9.28 6.03
C ALA A 36 2.63 7.96 6.13
N VAL A 37 1.91 7.58 5.08
CA VAL A 37 1.19 6.31 4.97
C VAL A 37 1.73 5.53 3.77
N THR A 38 2.04 4.26 3.97
CA THR A 38 2.45 3.35 2.88
C THR A 38 1.47 2.18 2.78
N LEU A 39 0.92 1.97 1.59
CA LEU A 39 0.27 0.72 1.19
C LEU A 39 1.35 -0.29 0.84
N VAL A 40 1.37 -1.41 1.56
CA VAL A 40 2.31 -2.50 1.30
C VAL A 40 1.52 -3.72 0.84
N ASP A 41 1.85 -4.19 -0.36
CA ASP A 41 1.34 -5.43 -0.89
C ASP A 41 2.10 -6.62 -0.26
N HIS A 42 1.36 -7.55 0.31
CA HIS A 42 1.92 -8.74 0.95
C HIS A 42 2.55 -9.71 -0.09
N ALA A 43 2.19 -9.61 -1.38
CA ALA A 43 2.56 -10.61 -2.39
C ALA A 43 4.07 -10.60 -2.73
N GLY A 44 4.80 -9.58 -2.25
CA GLY A 44 6.25 -9.51 -2.33
C GLY A 44 7.00 -9.97 -1.07
N ALA A 45 6.28 -10.44 -0.04
CA ALA A 45 6.91 -11.09 1.11
C ALA A 45 7.03 -12.59 0.83
N ASP A 46 8.18 -13.19 1.14
CA ASP A 46 8.34 -14.65 1.13
C ASP A 46 7.23 -15.31 1.95
N ASP A 47 6.76 -16.50 1.57
CA ASP A 47 5.68 -17.22 2.25
C ASP A 47 5.90 -17.24 3.78
N GLY A 48 5.00 -16.60 4.53
CA GLY A 48 5.06 -16.50 5.99
C GLY A 48 5.89 -15.34 6.56
N ALA A 49 6.49 -14.48 5.73
CA ALA A 49 7.21 -13.30 6.19
C ALA A 49 6.27 -12.09 6.36
N LEU A 50 6.37 -11.41 7.50
CA LEU A 50 5.66 -10.15 7.71
C LEU A 50 6.24 -9.06 6.79
N ALA A 51 5.36 -8.30 6.12
CA ALA A 51 5.76 -7.15 5.32
C ALA A 51 6.67 -6.21 6.14
N ALA A 52 7.85 -5.88 5.60
CA ALA A 52 8.83 -5.08 6.32
C ALA A 52 8.24 -3.72 6.73
N ARG A 53 8.16 -3.48 8.05
CA ARG A 53 7.67 -2.22 8.61
C ARG A 53 8.52 -1.06 8.09
N PRO A 54 7.94 -0.03 7.46
CA PRO A 54 8.71 1.11 6.99
C PRO A 54 9.36 1.85 8.16
N VAL A 55 10.53 2.41 7.87
CA VAL A 55 11.40 3.11 8.83
C VAL A 55 10.73 4.38 9.41
N GLN A 56 9.73 4.92 8.72
CA GLN A 56 8.92 6.07 9.12
C GLN A 56 7.47 5.92 8.64
N GLY A 57 6.50 6.41 9.43
CA GLY A 57 5.08 6.47 9.05
C GLY A 57 4.22 5.28 9.50
N GLN A 58 2.93 5.35 9.19
CA GLN A 58 1.92 4.30 9.41
C GLN A 58 1.85 3.38 8.16
N SER A 59 1.50 2.10 8.36
CA SER A 59 1.39 1.13 7.25
C SER A 59 0.04 0.44 7.26
N ILE A 60 -0.51 0.27 6.07
CA ILE A 60 -1.70 -0.56 5.84
C ILE A 60 -1.25 -1.73 4.97
N ILE A 61 -1.38 -2.95 5.52
CA ILE A 61 -1.06 -4.19 4.81
C ILE A 61 -2.35 -4.67 4.13
N LEU A 62 -2.27 -4.89 2.83
CA LEU A 62 -3.37 -5.49 2.05
C LEU A 62 -3.24 -7.01 2.15
N LEU A 63 -4.11 -7.64 2.94
CA LEU A 63 -4.22 -9.10 3.05
C LEU A 63 -5.18 -9.65 2.00
N ARG A 64 -4.90 -10.84 1.47
CA ARG A 64 -5.92 -11.59 0.72
C ARG A 64 -7.04 -12.00 1.69
N PRO A 65 -8.28 -12.15 1.20
CA PRO A 65 -9.40 -12.54 2.06
C PRO A 65 -9.15 -13.82 2.86
N SER A 66 -8.40 -14.78 2.30
CA SER A 66 -8.04 -16.06 2.93
C SER A 66 -7.01 -15.97 4.07
N GLU A 67 -6.46 -14.78 4.33
CA GLU A 67 -5.37 -14.56 5.31
C GLU A 67 -5.85 -13.71 6.51
N ARG A 68 -7.18 -13.53 6.64
CA ARG A 68 -7.81 -12.72 7.69
C ARG A 68 -8.25 -13.51 8.92
N ASP A 69 -8.24 -14.85 8.86
CA ASP A 69 -8.64 -15.76 9.95
C ASP A 69 -7.46 -16.16 10.85
#